data_AF-A0A450VAE4-F1
#
_entry.id   AF-A0A450VAE4-F1
#
_cell.length_a   1.000
_cell.length_b   1.000
_cell.length_c   1.000
_cell.angle_alpha   90.00
_cell.angle_beta   90.00
_cell.angle_gamma   90.00
#
_symmetry.space_group_name_H-M   'P 1'
#
loop_
_entity.id
_entity.type
_entity.pdbx_description
1 polymer ?
#
loop_
_entity_poly.entity_id
_entity_poly.type
_entity_poly.pdbx_seq_one_letter_code
_entity_poly.pdbx_strand_id
1 'polypeptide(L)'
;MQASVIDLFCGVGGLTHGFKVEGFPVACGIDVDEACRHPFETNNDAPFIRWDVATISSREVTREFYPNTLRVLAGCAPCQPFSLYNQKNDDPKWQLVGEFGSGSV
;
A
#
# COMPACT_ATOMS: atom_id res chain seq x y z
N MET A 1 0.04 0.82 23.36
CA MET A 1 -0.53 1.54 22.19
C MET A 1 -0.33 0.64 20.99
N GLN A 2 -1.40 0.20 20.32
CA GLN A 2 -1.29 -0.59 19.08
C GLN A 2 -1.28 0.35 17.87
N ALA A 3 -0.53 0.00 16.83
CA ALA A 3 -0.43 0.77 15.60
C ALA A 3 -1.23 0.08 14.50
N SER A 4 -2.14 0.81 13.82
CA SER A 4 -2.89 0.33 12.66
C SER A 4 -2.04 0.50 11.41
N VAL A 5 -1.85 -0.58 10.66
CA VAL A 5 -1.02 -0.60 9.45
C VAL A 5 -1.90 -0.64 8.20
N ILE A 6 -1.58 0.16 7.20
CA ILE A 6 -2.09 0.01 5.83
C ILE A 6 -0.89 -0.21 4.92
N ASP A 7 -0.95 -1.22 4.05
CA ASP A 7 0.10 -1.57 3.09
C ASP A 7 -0.32 -1.16 1.67
N LEU A 8 0.32 -0.13 1.10
CA LEU A 8 0.11 0.35 -0.26
C LEU A 8 1.02 -0.38 -1.25
N PHE A 9 0.50 -0.72 -2.43
CA PHE A 9 1.19 -1.57 -3.41
C PHE A 9 1.53 -2.94 -2.78
N CYS A 10 0.56 -3.52 -2.07
CA CYS A 10 0.83 -4.66 -1.22
C CYS A 10 1.15 -5.95 -1.99
N GLY A 11 0.79 -6.03 -3.28
CA GLY A 11 0.89 -7.25 -4.08
C GLY A 11 0.31 -8.45 -3.32
N VAL A 12 1.03 -9.58 -3.36
CA VAL A 12 0.65 -10.80 -2.61
C VAL A 12 0.80 -10.69 -1.08
N GLY A 13 1.26 -9.54 -0.55
CA GLY A 13 1.29 -9.22 0.87
C GLY A 13 2.56 -9.64 1.61
N GLY A 14 3.73 -9.59 0.97
CA GLY A 14 5.00 -9.95 1.63
C GLY A 14 5.37 -9.02 2.80
N LEU A 15 5.20 -7.71 2.62
CA LEU A 15 5.43 -6.72 3.68
C LEU A 15 4.37 -6.84 4.78
N THR A 16 3.10 -6.91 4.38
CA THR A 16 1.98 -7.22 5.27
C THR A 16 2.24 -8.46 6.14
N HIS A 17 2.80 -9.54 5.59
CA HIS A 17 3.09 -10.76 6.34
C HIS A 17 4.12 -10.50 7.46
N GLY A 18 5.12 -9.66 7.20
CA GLY A 18 6.07 -9.23 8.23
C GLY A 18 5.38 -8.51 9.39
N PHE A 19 4.48 -7.56 9.10
CA PHE A 19 3.69 -6.88 10.13
C PHE A 19 2.82 -7.85 10.94
N LYS A 20 2.19 -8.82 10.26
CA LYS A 20 1.41 -9.88 10.92
C LYS A 20 2.26 -10.69 11.89
N VAL A 21 3.44 -11.15 11.47
CA VAL A 21 4.36 -11.93 12.31
C VAL A 21 4.81 -11.15 13.54
N GLU A 22 5.07 -9.85 13.40
CA GLU A 22 5.45 -8.95 14.49
C GLU A 22 4.25 -8.49 15.35
N GLY A 23 3.03 -8.97 15.06
CA GLY A 23 1.82 -8.71 15.84
C GLY A 23 1.22 -7.32 15.63
N PHE A 24 1.56 -6.63 14.54
CA PHE A 24 0.92 -5.36 14.18
C PHE A 24 -0.44 -5.62 13.53
N PRO A 25 -1.52 -4.94 13.96
CA PRO A 25 -2.81 -5.06 13.33
C PRO A 25 -2.82 -4.35 11.97
N VAL A 26 -2.87 -5.16 10.91
CA VAL A 26 -2.99 -4.68 9.53
C VAL A 26 -4.46 -4.45 9.22
N ALA A 27 -4.82 -3.18 8.97
CA ALA A 27 -6.17 -2.77 8.65
C ALA A 27 -6.57 -3.19 7.24
N CYS A 28 -5.70 -2.98 6.24
CA CYS A 28 -5.89 -3.45 4.87
C CYS A 28 -4.59 -3.40 4.04
N GLY A 29 -4.58 -4.14 2.94
CA GLY A 29 -3.63 -3.94 1.84
C GLY A 29 -4.34 -3.37 0.62
N ILE A 30 -3.66 -2.47 -0.10
CA ILE A 30 -4.19 -1.80 -1.29
C ILE A 30 -3.28 -2.11 -2.49
N ASP A 31 -3.86 -2.67 -3.55
CA ASP A 31 -3.20 -2.85 -4.83
C ASP A 31 -4.22 -2.78 -5.99
N VAL A 32 -3.73 -2.51 -7.20
CA VAL A 32 -4.55 -2.47 -8.42
C VAL A 32 -4.77 -3.86 -9.02
N ASP A 33 -3.85 -4.79 -8.76
CA ASP A 33 -3.89 -6.14 -9.30
C ASP A 33 -4.78 -7.05 -8.45
N GLU A 34 -6.00 -7.28 -8.94
CA GLU A 34 -6.98 -8.15 -8.31
C GLU A 34 -6.48 -9.61 -8.17
N ALA A 35 -5.52 -10.05 -8.97
CA ALA A 35 -4.93 -11.38 -8.82
C ALA A 35 -4.22 -11.56 -7.47
N CYS A 36 -3.83 -10.46 -6.83
CA CYS A 36 -3.21 -10.47 -5.52
C CYS A 36 -4.21 -10.67 -4.36
N ARG A 37 -5.52 -10.45 -4.57
CA ARG A 37 -6.53 -10.54 -3.48
C ARG A 37 -6.46 -11.87 -2.75
N HIS A 38 -6.63 -12.97 -3.50
CA HIS A 38 -6.72 -14.30 -2.91
C HIS A 38 -5.45 -14.67 -2.10
N PRO A 39 -4.23 -14.56 -2.64
CA PRO A 39 -3.03 -14.85 -1.85
C PRO A 39 -2.82 -13.84 -0.72
N PHE A 40 -3.20 -12.58 -0.88
CA PHE A 40 -3.10 -11.57 0.18
C PHE A 40 -3.99 -11.94 1.37
N GLU A 41 -5.30 -12.07 1.15
CA GLU A 41 -6.28 -12.29 2.21
C GLU A 41 -6.02 -13.65 2.91
N THR A 42 -5.70 -14.69 2.13
CA THR A 42 -5.45 -16.05 2.65
C THR A 42 -4.22 -16.12 3.54
N ASN A 43 -3.13 -15.43 3.19
CA ASN A 43 -1.87 -15.55 3.93
C ASN A 43 -1.77 -14.55 5.09
N ASN A 44 -2.50 -13.44 5.03
CA ASN A 44 -2.31 -12.32 5.92
C ASN A 44 -3.44 -12.08 6.92
N ASP A 45 -4.60 -12.73 6.76
CA ASP A 45 -5.80 -12.49 7.60
C ASP A 45 -6.18 -11.00 7.67
N ALA A 46 -5.93 -10.27 6.58
CA ALA A 46 -6.20 -8.85 6.43
C ALA A 46 -6.98 -8.61 5.13
N PRO A 47 -7.88 -7.62 5.07
CA PRO A 47 -8.68 -7.36 3.88
C PRO A 47 -7.83 -6.72 2.77
N PHE A 48 -8.11 -7.11 1.53
CA PHE A 48 -7.53 -6.49 0.35
C PHE A 48 -8.53 -5.50 -0.27
N ILE A 49 -8.05 -4.31 -0.63
CA ILE A 49 -8.85 -3.29 -1.30
C ILE A 49 -8.24 -3.02 -2.67
N ARG A 50 -9.06 -3.21 -3.71
CA ARG A 50 -8.64 -2.96 -5.09
C ARG A 50 -8.80 -1.49 -5.43
N TRP A 51 -7.76 -0.71 -5.18
CA TRP A 51 -7.72 0.72 -5.49
C TRP A 51 -6.46 1.10 -6.24
N ASP A 52 -6.60 2.09 -7.12
CA ASP A 52 -5.46 2.75 -7.73
C ASP A 52 -4.98 3.89 -6.83
N VAL A 53 -3.77 3.73 -6.30
CA VAL A 53 -3.11 4.71 -5.43
C VAL A 53 -2.96 6.07 -6.13
N ALA A 54 -2.97 6.13 -7.48
CA ALA A 54 -2.93 7.38 -8.24
C ALA A 54 -4.23 8.19 -8.18
N THR A 55 -5.33 7.56 -7.80
CA THR A 55 -6.68 8.16 -7.86
C THR A 55 -7.37 8.24 -6.51
N ILE A 56 -6.86 7.52 -5.51
CA ILE A 56 -7.41 7.50 -4.18
C ILE A 56 -7.03 8.76 -3.40
N SER A 57 -7.98 9.30 -2.63
CA SER A 57 -7.71 10.43 -1.76
C SER A 57 -7.15 10.00 -0.40
N SER A 58 -6.37 10.90 0.21
CA SER A 58 -5.88 10.75 1.59
C SER A 58 -6.98 10.49 2.60
N ARG A 59 -8.16 11.08 2.38
CA ARG A 59 -9.33 10.92 3.22
C ARG A 59 -9.90 9.51 3.16
N GLU A 60 -9.86 8.87 2.01
CA GLU A 60 -10.30 7.47 1.83
C GLU A 60 -9.34 6.53 2.55
N VAL A 61 -8.04 6.65 2.33
CA VAL A 61 -7.02 5.87 3.05
C VAL A 61 -7.11 6.07 4.56
N THR A 62 -7.33 7.31 5.00
CA THR A 62 -7.46 7.64 6.43
C THR A 62 -8.62 6.94 7.12
N ARG A 63 -9.72 6.67 6.41
CA ARG A 63 -10.91 6.01 6.99
C ARG A 63 -10.70 4.53 7.26
N GLU A 64 -9.75 3.90 6.58
CA GLU A 64 -9.46 2.48 6.74
C GLU A 64 -8.63 2.19 8.00
N PHE A 65 -7.93 3.18 8.56
CA PHE A 65 -7.19 2.99 9.81
C PHE A 65 -8.13 2.75 11.00
N TYR A 66 -7.72 1.88 11.92
CA TYR A 66 -8.44 1.70 13.17
C TYR A 66 -8.44 2.99 14.01
N PRO A 67 -9.59 3.39 14.58
CA PRO A 67 -9.70 4.62 15.36
C PRO A 67 -8.84 4.55 16.63
N ASN A 68 -8.31 5.70 17.08
CA ASN A 68 -7.52 5.84 18.31
C ASN A 68 -6.22 4.99 18.34
N THR A 69 -5.63 4.70 17.17
CA THR A 69 -4.36 3.97 17.05
C THR A 69 -3.27 4.85 16.43
N LEU A 70 -2.01 4.47 16.63
CA LEU A 70 -0.92 5.05 15.85
C LEU A 70 -1.06 4.59 14.39
N ARG A 71 -0.92 5.49 13.43
CA ARG A 71 -1.12 5.17 12.02
C ARG A 71 0.23 4.86 11.36
N VAL A 72 0.31 3.71 10.70
CA VAL A 72 1.47 3.30 9.90
C VAL A 72 1.01 3.10 8.47
N LEU A 73 1.41 4.00 7.60
CA LEU A 73 1.28 3.81 6.16
C LEU A 73 2.59 3.21 5.66
N ALA A 74 2.55 1.98 5.21
CA ALA A 74 3.68 1.27 4.64
C ALA A 74 3.38 0.97 3.17
N GLY A 75 4.40 0.70 2.38
CA GLY A 75 4.19 0.31 1.00
C GLY A 75 5.48 0.23 0.23
N CYS A 76 5.54 -0.69 -0.73
CA CYS A 76 6.66 -0.80 -1.63
C CYS A 76 6.25 -0.21 -2.98
N ALA A 77 6.33 1.12 -3.10
CA ALA A 77 6.03 1.77 -4.37
C ALA A 77 6.87 1.11 -5.49
N PRO A 78 6.24 0.74 -6.62
CA PRO A 78 6.90 -0.04 -7.66
C PRO A 78 8.18 0.67 -8.11
N CYS A 79 9.32 -0.02 -8.01
CA CYS A 79 10.65 0.52 -8.29
C CYS A 79 10.91 0.84 -9.78
N GLN A 80 9.86 0.89 -10.62
CA GLN A 80 9.96 1.19 -12.05
C GLN A 80 10.64 2.53 -12.41
N PRO A 81 10.69 3.59 -11.58
CA PRO A 81 11.45 4.79 -11.97
C PRO A 81 12.97 4.67 -11.74
N PHE A 82 13.49 3.59 -11.13
CA PHE A 82 14.92 3.51 -10.73
C PHE A 82 15.76 2.49 -11.50
N SER A 83 15.18 1.65 -12.35
CA SER A 83 15.96 0.78 -13.24
C SER A 83 16.42 1.56 -14.48
N LEU A 84 17.74 1.64 -14.71
CA LEU A 84 18.40 2.27 -15.89
C LEU A 84 17.89 1.80 -17.26
N TYR A 85 17.03 0.78 -17.31
CA TYR A 85 16.59 0.12 -18.54
C TYR A 85 15.44 0.82 -19.29
N ASN A 86 14.84 1.90 -18.76
CA ASN A 86 13.65 2.52 -19.36
C ASN A 86 13.78 4.05 -19.57
N GLN A 87 14.90 4.50 -20.15
CA GLN A 87 15.19 5.93 -20.40
C GLN A 87 14.27 6.65 -21.41
N LYS A 88 13.20 6.03 -21.90
CA LYS A 88 12.25 6.68 -22.81
C LYS A 88 10.86 6.14 -22.58
N ASN A 89 10.09 6.77 -21.71
CA ASN A 89 8.63 6.79 -21.84
C ASN A 89 8.04 7.89 -20.95
N ASP A 90 7.19 8.71 -21.55
CA ASP A 90 6.30 9.70 -20.94
C ASP A 90 5.19 9.01 -20.10
N ASP A 91 5.58 8.13 -19.17
CA ASP A 91 4.64 7.29 -18.44
C ASP A 91 4.05 8.05 -17.23
N PRO A 92 2.72 8.20 -17.09
CA PRO A 92 2.09 8.94 -15.99
C PRO A 92 2.42 8.42 -14.57
N LYS A 93 3.04 7.24 -14.46
CA LYS A 93 3.57 6.68 -13.21
C LYS A 93 4.64 7.54 -12.52
N TRP A 94 5.24 8.51 -13.22
CA TRP A 94 6.20 9.46 -12.63
C TRP A 94 5.59 10.37 -11.55
N GLN A 95 4.28 10.64 -11.60
CA GLN A 95 3.62 11.56 -10.67
C GLN A 95 3.38 10.94 -9.29
N LEU A 96 3.22 9.62 -9.22
CA LEU A 96 2.91 8.86 -8.00
C LEU A 96 3.99 8.95 -6.91
N VAL A 97 5.26 9.03 -7.32
CA VAL A 97 6.39 9.11 -6.37
C VAL A 97 6.46 10.50 -5.71
N GLY A 98 6.06 11.56 -6.43
CA GLY A 98 6.02 12.92 -5.89
C GLY A 98 4.91 13.12 -4.85
N GLU A 99 3.77 12.47 -5.02
CA GLU A 99 2.65 12.57 -4.08
C GLU A 99 2.92 11.81 -2.77
N PHE A 100 3.56 10.64 -2.86
CA PHE A 100 3.94 9.85 -1.68
C PHE A 100 4.93 10.58 -0.76
N GLY A 101 5.90 11.31 -1.34
CA GLY A 101 6.92 12.04 -0.59
C GLY A 101 6.45 13.37 0.00
N SER A 102 5.34 13.95 -0.48
CA SER A 102 4.86 15.27 -0.06
C SER A 102 3.83 15.24 1.07
N GLY A 103 3.46 14.06 1.57
CA GLY A 103 2.53 13.91 2.70
C GLY A 103 1.12 14.42 2.40
N SER A 104 0.72 14.43 1.13
CA SER A 104 -0.63 14.79 0.68
C SER A 104 -1.57 13.57 0.52
N VAL A 105 -1.09 12.37 0.87
CA VAL A 105 -1.86 11.13 1.02
C VAL A 105 -2.23 10.85 2.48
#